data_AF-A0A0F9NM87-F1
#
_entry.id   AF-A0A0F9NM87-F1
#
_cell.length_a   1.000
_cell.length_b   1.000
_cell.length_c   1.000
_cell.angle_alpha   90.00
_cell.angle_beta   90.00
_cell.angle_gamma   90.00
#
_symmetry.space_group_name_H-M   'P 1'
#
loop_
_entity.id
_entity.type
_entity.pdbx_description
1 polymer ?
#
loop_
_entity_poly.entity_id
_entity_poly.type
_entity_poly.pdbx_seq_one_letter_code
_entity_poly.pdbx_strand_id
1 'polypeptide(L)'
;RMPGFSVAELRGFTVPDFHPEDRLEYAMEKFEAQLGYPEGTVSQEIPCRRKDGTVHYADIGTSQLTFDGRKSLIGVFRDATERKQAEDALRLSEEWLRTMTESVVDGLITIDDEGIVRSFNPAAERVFGYAADEVIGQNVKMLMPEPHRSEHDGRLSHYKETGEGGVVGKAGREVPGKRKDGSIVPIELGVSEVRVADERLFVGSLRDITERKKLERVLGKIRRRQRKRGSDA
;
A
#
# COMPACT_ATOMS: atom_id res chain seq x y z
N ARG A 1 -22.62 10.47 -30.37
CA ARG A 1 -21.75 10.09 -31.51
C ARG A 1 -20.63 9.25 -30.93
N MET A 2 -20.47 7.99 -31.34
CA MET A 2 -19.29 7.22 -30.93
C MET A 2 -18.04 7.81 -31.61
N PRO A 3 -16.91 7.96 -30.90
CA PRO A 3 -15.70 8.52 -31.49
C PRO A 3 -15.22 7.63 -32.66
N GLY A 4 -15.22 8.19 -33.88
CA GLY A 4 -14.61 7.59 -35.07
C GLY A 4 -15.56 6.97 -36.10
N PHE A 5 -16.79 6.60 -35.75
CA PHE A 5 -17.75 6.01 -36.69
C PHE A 5 -18.76 7.02 -37.24
N SER A 6 -19.01 6.99 -38.54
CA SER A 6 -20.11 7.73 -39.18
C SER A 6 -21.45 7.02 -38.95
N VAL A 7 -22.55 7.77 -39.01
CA VAL A 7 -23.91 7.20 -38.87
C VAL A 7 -24.20 6.15 -39.95
N ALA A 8 -23.61 6.29 -41.15
CA ALA A 8 -23.76 5.31 -42.22
C ALA A 8 -23.03 4.00 -41.91
N GLU A 9 -21.83 4.06 -41.33
CA GLU A 9 -21.06 2.88 -40.92
C GLU A 9 -21.74 2.14 -39.76
N LEU A 10 -22.40 2.87 -38.85
CA LEU A 10 -23.12 2.26 -37.73
C LEU A 10 -24.39 1.51 -38.14
N ARG A 11 -24.87 1.66 -39.39
CA ARG A 11 -26.04 0.92 -39.88
C ARG A 11 -25.66 -0.55 -40.09
N GLY A 12 -26.29 -1.43 -39.32
CA GLY A 12 -26.04 -2.88 -39.36
C GLY A 12 -25.06 -3.38 -38.30
N PHE A 13 -24.45 -2.47 -37.53
CA PHE A 13 -23.65 -2.86 -36.37
C PHE A 13 -24.56 -3.42 -35.28
N THR A 14 -24.06 -4.45 -34.62
CA THR A 14 -24.62 -5.13 -33.47
C THR A 14 -23.75 -4.86 -32.25
N VAL A 15 -24.22 -5.23 -31.06
CA VAL A 15 -23.47 -5.04 -29.81
C VAL A 15 -22.03 -5.60 -29.90
N PRO A 16 -21.79 -6.83 -30.40
CA PRO A 16 -20.44 -7.37 -30.54
C PRO A 16 -19.46 -6.52 -31.37
N ASP A 17 -19.96 -5.75 -32.34
CA ASP A 17 -19.11 -4.93 -33.21
C ASP A 17 -18.42 -3.78 -32.45
N PHE A 18 -18.95 -3.44 -31.26
CA PHE A 18 -18.44 -2.38 -30.40
C PHE A 18 -17.51 -2.87 -29.29
N HIS A 19 -17.27 -4.17 -29.15
CA HIS A 19 -16.50 -4.72 -28.02
C HIS A 19 -15.27 -5.50 -28.50
N PRO A 20 -14.16 -5.49 -27.73
CA PRO A 20 -13.00 -6.36 -27.98
C PRO A 20 -13.41 -7.84 -27.90
N GLU A 21 -12.85 -8.69 -28.76
CA GLU A 21 -13.20 -10.13 -28.80
C GLU A 21 -12.87 -10.84 -27.47
N ASP A 22 -11.74 -10.52 -26.85
CA ASP A 22 -11.30 -11.08 -25.56
C ASP A 22 -12.14 -10.61 -24.37
N ARG A 23 -12.98 -9.58 -24.57
CA ARG A 23 -13.85 -8.97 -23.54
C ARG A 23 -15.33 -9.04 -23.90
N LEU A 24 -15.68 -9.72 -25.00
CA LEU A 24 -17.03 -9.74 -25.51
C LEU A 24 -17.99 -10.46 -24.56
N GLU A 25 -17.54 -11.56 -23.95
CA GLU A 25 -18.34 -12.33 -22.98
C GLU A 25 -18.77 -11.44 -21.79
N TYR A 26 -17.83 -10.68 -21.23
CA TYR A 26 -18.11 -9.71 -20.17
C TYR A 26 -19.08 -8.62 -20.63
N ALA A 27 -18.89 -8.05 -21.83
CA ALA A 27 -19.78 -7.02 -22.35
C ALA A 27 -21.21 -7.54 -22.60
N MET A 28 -21.33 -8.76 -23.11
CA MET A 28 -22.61 -9.43 -23.35
C MET A 28 -23.34 -9.75 -22.05
N GLU A 29 -22.65 -10.25 -21.02
CA GLU A 29 -23.22 -10.47 -19.68
C GLU A 29 -23.84 -9.18 -19.13
N LYS A 30 -23.12 -8.06 -19.23
CA LYS A 30 -23.59 -6.75 -18.76
C LYS A 30 -24.76 -6.20 -19.58
N PHE A 31 -24.77 -6.46 -20.89
CA PHE A 31 -25.86 -6.07 -21.78
C PHE A 31 -27.13 -6.88 -21.50
N GLU A 32 -27.00 -8.20 -21.35
CA GLU A 32 -28.12 -9.10 -21.01
C GLU A 32 -28.72 -8.76 -19.64
N ALA A 33 -27.87 -8.50 -18.64
CA ALA A 33 -28.33 -8.02 -17.34
C ALA A 33 -29.21 -6.77 -17.49
N GLN A 34 -28.77 -5.77 -18.28
CA GLN A 34 -29.54 -4.55 -18.50
C GLN A 34 -30.92 -4.76 -19.16
N LEU A 35 -31.06 -5.76 -20.02
CA LEU A 35 -32.35 -6.09 -20.64
C LEU A 35 -33.37 -6.65 -19.63
N GLY A 36 -32.89 -7.20 -18.51
CA GLY A 36 -33.70 -7.79 -17.44
C GLY A 36 -34.04 -6.85 -16.27
N TYR A 37 -33.42 -5.67 -16.16
CA TYR A 37 -33.65 -4.70 -15.08
C TYR A 37 -34.63 -3.58 -15.49
N PRO A 38 -35.31 -2.93 -14.52
CA PRO A 38 -36.17 -1.78 -14.79
C PRO A 38 -35.39 -0.60 -15.40
N GLU A 39 -36.12 0.29 -16.09
CA GLU A 39 -35.59 1.48 -16.74
C GLU A 39 -34.61 2.25 -15.85
N GLY A 40 -33.42 2.58 -16.39
CA GLY A 40 -32.44 3.45 -15.72
C GLY A 40 -31.16 2.79 -15.19
N THR A 41 -30.98 1.48 -15.39
CA THR A 41 -29.75 0.78 -14.96
C THR A 41 -28.56 1.11 -15.89
N VAL A 42 -27.48 1.65 -15.31
CA VAL A 42 -26.23 1.97 -16.03
C VAL A 42 -25.17 0.92 -15.72
N SER A 43 -24.70 0.23 -16.76
CA SER A 43 -23.54 -0.65 -16.70
C SER A 43 -22.28 0.18 -16.85
N GLN A 44 -21.42 0.17 -15.83
CA GLN A 44 -20.22 0.99 -15.79
C GLN A 44 -19.02 0.28 -16.42
N GLU A 45 -18.08 1.07 -16.95
CA GLU A 45 -16.76 0.60 -17.39
C GLU A 45 -16.79 -0.55 -18.42
N ILE A 46 -17.71 -0.47 -19.37
CA ILE A 46 -17.79 -1.46 -20.44
C ILE A 46 -16.68 -1.19 -21.47
N PRO A 47 -15.83 -2.19 -21.77
CA PRO A 47 -14.76 -2.03 -22.74
C PRO A 47 -15.34 -1.96 -24.15
N CYS A 48 -15.11 -0.84 -24.82
CA CYS A 48 -15.61 -0.56 -26.15
C CYS A 48 -14.43 -0.33 -27.12
N ARG A 49 -14.50 -0.95 -28.28
CA ARG A 49 -13.50 -0.80 -29.36
C ARG A 49 -13.81 0.47 -30.18
N ARG A 50 -12.82 1.34 -30.31
CA ARG A 50 -12.84 2.48 -31.23
C ARG A 50 -12.58 2.00 -32.67
N LYS A 51 -12.86 2.87 -33.66
CA LYS A 51 -12.62 2.56 -35.07
C LYS A 51 -11.15 2.25 -35.40
N ASP A 52 -10.21 2.89 -34.70
CA ASP A 52 -8.77 2.66 -34.85
C ASP A 52 -8.28 1.37 -34.15
N GLY A 53 -9.19 0.59 -33.55
CA GLY A 53 -8.89 -0.64 -32.82
C GLY A 53 -8.53 -0.43 -31.35
N THR A 54 -8.36 0.81 -30.88
CA THR A 54 -8.07 1.07 -29.47
C THR A 54 -9.28 0.76 -28.57
N VAL A 55 -9.02 0.37 -27.33
CA VAL A 55 -10.07 0.12 -26.34
C VAL A 55 -10.26 1.36 -25.48
N HIS A 56 -11.51 1.76 -25.32
CA HIS A 56 -11.94 2.79 -24.39
C HIS A 56 -13.01 2.22 -23.48
N TYR A 57 -13.30 2.87 -22.37
CA TYR A 57 -14.31 2.40 -21.44
C TYR A 57 -15.52 3.31 -21.48
N ALA A 58 -16.71 2.73 -21.44
CA ALA A 58 -17.95 3.49 -21.47
C ALA A 58 -18.90 3.05 -20.35
N ASP A 59 -19.52 4.02 -19.70
CA ASP A 59 -20.72 3.78 -18.89
C ASP A 59 -21.90 3.79 -19.86
N ILE A 60 -22.60 2.66 -19.95
CA ILE A 60 -23.67 2.42 -20.91
C ILE A 60 -24.99 2.37 -20.14
N GLY A 61 -25.90 3.29 -20.43
CA GLY A 61 -27.30 3.20 -20.00
C GLY A 61 -28.16 2.75 -21.17
N THR A 62 -29.09 1.81 -20.94
CA THR A 62 -30.03 1.36 -21.98
C THR A 62 -31.48 1.57 -21.53
N SER A 63 -32.31 2.02 -22.46
CA SER A 63 -33.76 2.18 -22.26
C SER A 63 -34.52 1.61 -23.43
N GLN A 64 -35.68 1.02 -23.17
CA GLN A 64 -36.59 0.56 -24.21
C GLN A 64 -37.48 1.71 -24.67
N LEU A 65 -37.72 1.82 -25.98
CA LEU A 65 -38.66 2.77 -26.53
C LEU A 65 -39.41 2.16 -27.70
N THR A 66 -40.64 2.62 -27.94
CA THR A 66 -41.40 2.24 -29.13
C THR A 66 -41.25 3.34 -30.17
N PHE A 67 -40.73 3.01 -31.34
CA PHE A 67 -40.57 3.91 -32.48
C PHE A 67 -41.24 3.28 -33.70
N ASP A 68 -42.19 3.98 -34.33
CA ASP A 68 -43.01 3.46 -35.45
C ASP A 68 -43.63 2.08 -35.18
N GLY A 69 -44.15 1.87 -33.96
CA GLY A 69 -44.78 0.61 -33.54
C GLY A 69 -43.80 -0.56 -33.34
N ARG A 70 -42.48 -0.33 -33.46
CA ARG A 70 -41.43 -1.32 -33.19
C ARG A 70 -40.74 -1.04 -31.86
N LYS A 71 -40.56 -2.07 -31.04
CA LYS A 71 -39.72 -2.00 -29.84
C LYS A 71 -38.26 -1.83 -30.26
N SER A 72 -37.63 -0.77 -29.77
CA SER A 72 -36.24 -0.40 -30.01
C SER A 72 -35.52 -0.17 -28.68
N LEU A 73 -34.20 -0.30 -28.69
CA LEU A 73 -33.35 0.06 -27.55
C LEU A 73 -32.58 1.33 -27.88
N ILE A 74 -32.55 2.27 -26.94
CA ILE A 74 -31.61 3.40 -26.99
C ILE A 74 -30.51 3.17 -25.97
N GLY A 75 -29.27 3.24 -26.43
CA GLY A 75 -28.07 3.22 -25.60
C GLY A 75 -27.48 4.62 -25.48
N VAL A 76 -27.22 5.07 -24.26
CA VAL A 76 -26.43 6.26 -23.97
C VAL A 76 -25.07 5.81 -23.49
N PHE A 77 -24.03 6.28 -24.16
CA PHE A 77 -22.64 5.95 -23.87
C PHE A 77 -21.96 7.20 -23.32
N ARG A 78 -21.43 7.11 -22.11
CA ARG A 78 -20.55 8.12 -21.52
C ARG A 78 -19.14 7.55 -21.49
N ASP A 79 -18.19 8.26 -22.10
CA ASP A 79 -16.78 7.86 -22.03
C ASP A 79 -16.31 7.95 -20.57
N ALA A 80 -15.80 6.83 -20.05
CA ALA A 80 -15.30 6.66 -18.70
C ALA A 80 -13.80 6.30 -18.70
N THR A 81 -13.12 6.46 -19.84
CA THR A 81 -11.71 6.05 -20.00
C THR A 81 -10.79 6.78 -19.05
N GLU A 82 -10.90 8.10 -18.95
CA GLU A 82 -10.06 8.91 -18.04
C GLU A 82 -10.26 8.51 -16.58
N ARG A 83 -11.52 8.34 -16.16
CA ARG A 83 -11.87 7.91 -14.80
C ARG A 83 -11.24 6.55 -14.49
N LYS A 84 -11.43 5.57 -15.38
CA LYS A 84 -10.89 4.22 -15.19
C LYS A 84 -9.36 4.21 -15.17
N GLN A 85 -8.71 4.96 -16.05
CA GLN A 85 -7.25 5.07 -16.07
C GLN A 85 -6.69 5.66 -14.77
N ALA A 86 -7.36 6.67 -14.21
CA ALA A 86 -6.96 7.25 -12.93
C ALA A 86 -7.14 6.26 -11.77
N GLU A 87 -8.26 5.55 -11.73
CA GLU A 87 -8.54 4.51 -10.71
C GLU A 87 -7.54 3.35 -10.79
N ASP A 88 -7.27 2.84 -12.01
CA ASP A 88 -6.29 1.76 -12.22
C ASP A 88 -4.87 2.20 -11.88
N ALA A 89 -4.49 3.45 -12.21
CA ALA A 89 -3.18 4.00 -11.85
C ALA A 89 -3.02 4.15 -10.33
N LEU A 90 -4.07 4.61 -9.64
CA LEU A 90 -4.08 4.71 -8.18
C LEU A 90 -3.93 3.32 -7.55
N ARG A 91 -4.77 2.37 -7.96
CA ARG A 91 -4.73 0.99 -7.46
C ARG A 91 -3.36 0.35 -7.68
N LEU A 92 -2.79 0.50 -8.88
CA LEU A 92 -1.46 -0.02 -9.17
C LEU A 92 -0.38 0.63 -8.30
N SER A 93 -0.50 1.94 -8.04
CA SER A 93 0.41 2.65 -7.15
C SER A 93 0.32 2.15 -5.71
N GLU A 94 -0.89 1.92 -5.20
CA GLU A 94 -1.13 1.36 -3.86
C GLU A 94 -0.58 -0.07 -3.73
N GLU A 95 -0.86 -0.94 -4.71
CA GLU A 95 -0.33 -2.30 -4.76
C GLU A 95 1.20 -2.31 -4.81
N TRP A 96 1.79 -1.42 -5.60
CA TRP A 96 3.24 -1.26 -5.71
C TRP A 96 3.87 -0.78 -4.39
N LEU A 97 3.30 0.26 -3.77
CA LEU A 97 3.76 0.78 -2.48
C LEU A 97 3.66 -0.27 -1.38
N ARG A 98 2.56 -1.03 -1.36
CA ARG A 98 2.37 -2.15 -0.45
C ARG A 98 3.44 -3.22 -0.65
N THR A 99 3.65 -3.67 -1.89
CA THR A 99 4.65 -4.68 -2.24
C THR A 99 6.06 -4.23 -1.88
N MET A 100 6.41 -2.97 -2.17
CA MET A 100 7.69 -2.40 -1.78
C MET A 100 7.87 -2.47 -0.26
N THR A 101 6.89 -1.99 0.51
CA THR A 101 6.94 -1.97 1.98
C THR A 101 7.02 -3.37 2.59
N GLU A 102 6.34 -4.36 1.99
CA GLU A 102 6.38 -5.77 2.39
C GLU A 102 7.73 -6.44 2.05
N SER A 103 8.37 -6.01 0.96
CA SER A 103 9.68 -6.52 0.52
C SER A 103 10.87 -5.94 1.29
N VAL A 104 10.68 -4.85 2.05
CA VAL A 104 11.74 -4.28 2.87
C VAL A 104 12.15 -5.29 3.95
N VAL A 105 13.44 -5.65 3.94
CA VAL A 105 14.03 -6.57 4.93
C VAL A 105 13.98 -5.97 6.34
N ASP A 106 14.05 -4.64 6.42
CA ASP A 106 13.98 -3.89 7.67
C ASP A 106 12.53 -3.71 8.14
N GLY A 107 12.35 -3.78 9.46
CA GLY A 107 11.08 -3.42 10.09
C GLY A 107 10.79 -1.95 9.88
N LEU A 108 9.52 -1.64 9.58
CA LEU A 108 9.01 -0.28 9.47
C LEU A 108 7.83 -0.12 10.42
N ILE A 109 7.90 0.95 11.22
CA ILE A 109 6.86 1.35 12.16
C ILE A 109 6.60 2.84 11.94
N THR A 110 5.34 3.22 11.76
CA THR A 110 4.94 4.63 11.78
C THR A 110 4.17 4.91 13.05
N ILE A 111 4.47 6.04 13.69
CA ILE A 111 3.74 6.54 14.86
C ILE A 111 3.28 7.97 14.61
N ASP A 112 2.20 8.38 15.25
CA ASP A 112 1.81 9.78 15.33
C ASP A 112 2.60 10.54 16.41
N ASP A 113 2.23 11.80 16.65
CA ASP A 113 2.92 12.69 17.56
C ASP A 113 2.68 12.38 19.04
N GLU A 114 1.72 11.52 19.36
CA GLU A 114 1.49 10.96 20.70
C GLU A 114 2.23 9.61 20.91
N GLY A 115 2.90 9.13 19.86
CA GLY A 115 3.64 7.87 19.88
C GLY A 115 2.75 6.66 19.67
N ILE A 116 1.54 6.84 19.14
CA ILE A 116 0.60 5.76 18.84
C ILE A 116 0.93 5.19 17.46
N VAL A 117 1.02 3.86 17.39
CA VAL A 117 1.37 3.15 16.15
C VAL A 117 0.26 3.25 15.13
N ARG A 118 0.60 3.76 13.94
CA ARG A 118 -0.26 3.88 12.75
C ARG A 118 0.00 2.78 11.73
N SER A 119 1.24 2.30 11.63
CA SER A 119 1.59 1.20 10.73
C SER A 119 2.67 0.31 11.35
N PHE A 120 2.61 -0.98 11.01
CA PHE A 120 3.55 -1.99 11.49
C PHE A 120 3.73 -3.04 10.41
N ASN A 121 4.86 -3.02 9.70
CA ASN A 121 5.04 -3.89 8.53
C ASN A 121 5.36 -5.35 8.94
N PRO A 122 5.23 -6.33 8.03
CA PRO A 122 5.52 -7.74 8.34
C PRO A 122 6.95 -8.01 8.82
N ALA A 123 7.93 -7.19 8.44
CA ALA A 123 9.29 -7.31 8.97
C ALA A 123 9.35 -6.95 10.45
N ALA A 124 8.64 -5.91 10.89
CA ALA A 124 8.53 -5.55 12.30
C ALA A 124 7.81 -6.65 13.11
N GLU A 125 6.77 -7.29 12.54
CA GLU A 125 6.11 -8.45 13.15
C GLU A 125 7.09 -9.57 13.46
N ARG A 126 7.96 -9.91 12.49
CA ARG A 126 9.00 -10.94 12.69
C ARG A 126 10.02 -10.54 13.76
N VAL A 127 10.36 -9.26 13.87
CA VAL A 127 11.33 -8.76 14.86
C VAL A 127 10.75 -8.69 16.28
N PHE A 128 9.47 -8.38 16.46
CA PHE A 128 8.89 -8.23 17.80
C PHE A 128 7.98 -9.39 18.22
N GLY A 129 7.54 -10.23 17.30
CA GLY A 129 6.62 -11.34 17.57
C GLY A 129 5.19 -10.91 17.88
N TYR A 130 4.82 -9.69 17.49
CA TYR A 130 3.44 -9.20 17.52
C TYR A 130 2.85 -9.22 16.11
N ALA A 131 1.56 -9.45 15.99
CA ALA A 131 0.83 -9.13 14.76
C ALA A 131 0.48 -7.63 14.72
N ALA A 132 0.34 -7.06 13.53
CA ALA A 132 0.11 -5.64 13.34
C ALA A 132 -1.18 -5.15 14.03
N ASP A 133 -2.24 -5.96 14.03
CA ASP A 133 -3.51 -5.68 14.69
C ASP A 133 -3.41 -5.59 16.23
N GLU A 134 -2.39 -6.21 16.82
CA GLU A 134 -2.11 -6.12 18.27
C GLU A 134 -1.37 -4.83 18.65
N VAL A 135 -0.70 -4.19 17.69
CA VAL A 135 0.21 -3.05 17.92
C VAL A 135 -0.39 -1.75 17.42
N ILE A 136 -1.11 -1.77 16.30
CA ILE A 136 -1.76 -0.58 15.74
C ILE A 136 -2.76 -0.02 16.74
N GLY A 137 -2.69 1.30 16.98
CA GLY A 137 -3.49 1.98 18.00
C GLY A 137 -2.91 1.90 19.42
N GLN A 138 -1.82 1.15 19.65
CA GLN A 138 -1.10 1.13 20.92
C GLN A 138 0.08 2.10 20.90
N ASN A 139 0.57 2.49 22.08
CA ASN A 139 1.78 3.29 22.17
C ASN A 139 3.04 2.43 21.94
N VAL A 140 3.92 2.90 21.05
CA VAL A 140 5.13 2.20 20.60
C VAL A 140 6.09 1.81 21.72
N LYS A 141 6.05 2.47 22.88
CA LYS A 141 6.89 2.16 24.04
C LYS A 141 6.73 0.73 24.56
N MET A 142 5.64 0.04 24.20
CA MET A 142 5.47 -1.41 24.48
C MET A 142 6.59 -2.28 23.89
N LEU A 143 7.22 -1.83 22.81
CA LEU A 143 8.32 -2.51 22.11
C LEU A 143 9.70 -2.22 22.73
N MET A 144 9.73 -1.53 23.88
CA MET A 144 10.95 -1.09 24.54
C MET A 144 11.08 -1.72 25.93
N PRO A 145 12.29 -2.09 26.37
CA PRO A 145 12.54 -2.41 27.77
C PRO A 145 12.64 -1.15 28.64
N GLU A 146 12.56 -1.32 29.95
CA GLU A 146 12.93 -0.26 30.89
C GLU A 146 14.45 0.02 30.83
N PRO A 147 14.90 1.27 31.06
CA PRO A 147 14.10 2.46 31.36
C PRO A 147 13.53 3.15 30.10
N HIS A 148 13.90 2.72 28.90
CA HIS A 148 13.53 3.40 27.66
C HIS A 148 12.02 3.48 27.44
N ARG A 149 11.28 2.47 27.90
CA ARG A 149 9.82 2.45 27.87
C ARG A 149 9.20 3.60 28.65
N SER A 150 9.58 3.81 29.90
CA SER A 150 9.00 4.88 30.74
C SER A 150 9.48 6.27 30.32
N GLU A 151 10.68 6.38 29.75
CA GLU A 151 11.26 7.66 29.31
C GLU A 151 10.77 8.11 27.92
N HIS A 152 10.17 7.21 27.13
CA HIS A 152 9.89 7.43 25.71
C HIS A 152 9.02 8.67 25.46
N ASP A 153 7.87 8.76 26.13
CA ASP A 153 6.89 9.81 25.87
C ASP A 153 7.43 11.20 26.25
N GLY A 154 8.24 11.27 27.31
CA GLY A 154 8.94 12.49 27.69
C GLY A 154 9.99 12.91 26.64
N ARG A 155 10.73 11.95 26.09
CA ARG A 155 11.71 12.22 25.00
C ARG A 155 11.02 12.66 23.72
N LEU A 156 9.90 12.04 23.36
CA LEU A 156 9.11 12.42 22.19
C LEU A 156 8.57 13.84 22.36
N SER A 157 7.98 14.15 23.51
CA SER A 157 7.46 15.48 23.83
C SER A 157 8.55 16.55 23.77
N HIS A 158 9.71 16.29 24.38
CA HIS A 158 10.86 17.18 24.32
C HIS A 158 11.30 17.43 22.87
N TYR A 159 11.42 16.37 22.05
CA TYR A 159 11.76 16.52 20.63
C TYR A 159 10.74 17.38 19.87
N LYS A 160 9.44 17.20 20.15
CA LYS A 160 8.38 17.99 19.50
C LYS A 160 8.52 19.48 19.78
N GLU A 161 8.96 19.85 20.98
CA GLU A 161 9.13 21.23 21.44
C GLU A 161 10.45 21.86 20.97
N THR A 162 11.57 21.13 21.09
CA THR A 162 12.91 21.70 20.89
C THR A 162 13.52 21.36 19.54
N GLY A 163 13.02 20.32 18.86
CA GLY A 163 13.68 19.71 17.71
C GLY A 163 14.97 18.95 18.05
N GLU A 164 15.35 18.87 19.34
CA GLU A 164 16.58 18.23 19.78
C GLU A 164 16.32 16.76 20.14
N GLY A 165 16.80 15.86 19.27
CA GLY A 165 16.49 14.44 19.32
C GLY A 165 17.74 13.56 19.45
N GLY A 166 17.69 12.59 20.36
CA GLY A 166 18.74 11.58 20.49
C GLY A 166 18.74 10.53 19.38
N VAL A 167 17.62 10.33 18.69
CA VAL A 167 17.42 9.27 17.68
C VAL A 167 16.82 9.83 16.39
N VAL A 168 15.90 10.79 16.47
CA VAL A 168 15.29 11.41 15.29
C VAL A 168 16.35 12.18 14.48
N GLY A 169 16.39 11.93 13.17
CA GLY A 169 17.37 12.51 12.25
C GLY A 169 18.77 11.88 12.31
N LYS A 170 18.97 10.83 13.11
CA LYS A 170 20.24 10.09 13.19
C LYS A 170 20.04 8.67 12.68
N ALA A 171 20.84 8.28 11.70
CA ALA A 171 20.80 6.93 11.14
C ALA A 171 21.53 5.92 12.05
N GLY A 172 20.91 4.76 12.26
CA GLY A 172 21.60 3.54 12.67
C GLY A 172 22.05 3.49 14.13
N ARG A 173 21.20 3.90 15.08
CA ARG A 173 21.53 3.76 16.51
C ARG A 173 21.21 2.35 16.99
N GLU A 174 22.17 1.70 17.62
CA GLU A 174 21.91 0.42 18.30
C GLU A 174 21.15 0.65 19.62
N VAL A 175 19.96 0.09 19.73
CA VAL A 175 19.12 0.15 20.93
C VAL A 175 18.53 -1.24 21.23
N PRO A 176 18.11 -1.52 22.46
CA PRO A 176 17.41 -2.76 22.77
C PRO A 176 15.90 -2.62 22.47
N GLY A 177 15.35 -3.59 21.75
CA GLY A 177 13.91 -3.80 21.59
C GLY A 177 13.43 -4.95 22.46
N LYS A 178 12.16 -4.91 22.89
CA LYS A 178 11.50 -5.96 23.69
C LYS A 178 10.42 -6.65 22.85
N ARG A 179 10.55 -7.97 22.69
CA ARG A 179 9.59 -8.82 21.99
C ARG A 179 8.35 -9.13 22.85
N LYS A 180 7.31 -9.68 22.23
CA LYS A 180 6.08 -10.14 22.89
C LYS A 180 6.32 -11.16 24.00
N ASP A 181 7.25 -12.08 23.79
CA ASP A 181 7.67 -13.07 24.80
C ASP A 181 8.51 -12.48 25.95
N GLY A 182 8.81 -11.18 25.89
CA GLY A 182 9.62 -10.45 26.86
C GLY A 182 11.13 -10.50 26.60
N SER A 183 11.59 -11.28 25.62
CA SER A 183 13.01 -11.34 25.26
C SER A 183 13.50 -10.01 24.66
N ILE A 184 14.80 -9.74 24.84
CA ILE A 184 15.43 -8.51 24.36
C ILE A 184 16.24 -8.80 23.10
N VAL A 185 15.97 -8.01 22.05
CA VAL A 185 16.65 -8.07 20.77
C VAL A 185 17.45 -6.77 20.56
N PRO A 186 18.73 -6.84 20.17
CA PRO A 186 19.44 -5.65 19.72
C PRO A 186 18.93 -5.24 18.33
N ILE A 187 18.46 -4.00 18.23
CA ILE A 187 18.00 -3.41 16.96
C ILE A 187 18.88 -2.22 16.59
N GLU A 188 19.15 -2.08 15.30
CA GLU A 188 19.67 -0.86 14.71
C GLU A 188 18.47 -0.02 14.25
N LEU A 189 18.27 1.13 14.86
CA LEU A 189 17.09 1.99 14.68
C LEU A 189 17.47 3.30 14.00
N GLY A 190 16.74 3.67 12.96
CA GLY A 190 16.69 5.01 12.40
C GLY A 190 15.29 5.59 12.55
N VAL A 191 15.18 6.89 12.86
CA VAL A 191 13.88 7.56 12.95
C VAL A 191 13.91 8.84 12.13
N SER A 192 12.95 9.01 11.23
CA SER A 192 12.71 10.24 10.48
C SER A 192 11.36 10.85 10.85
N GLU A 193 11.27 12.16 10.81
CA GLU A 193 10.01 12.89 10.87
C GLU A 193 9.50 13.15 9.45
N VAL A 194 8.21 12.95 9.22
CA VAL A 194 7.53 13.29 7.97
C VAL A 194 6.25 14.05 8.27
N ARG A 195 5.84 14.92 7.34
CA ARG A 195 4.55 15.62 7.39
C ARG A 195 3.67 15.17 6.24
N VAL A 196 2.47 14.70 6.55
CA VAL A 196 1.48 14.21 5.57
C VAL A 196 0.15 14.85 5.89
N ALA A 197 -0.44 15.59 4.94
CA ALA A 197 -1.75 16.23 5.10
C ALA A 197 -1.91 17.00 6.44
N ASP A 198 -0.90 17.80 6.81
CA ASP A 198 -0.77 18.53 8.07
C ASP A 198 -0.61 17.71 9.36
N GLU A 199 -0.59 16.37 9.26
CA GLU A 199 -0.24 15.49 10.38
C GLU A 199 1.27 15.28 10.47
N ARG A 200 1.79 15.32 11.70
CA ARG A 200 3.20 15.03 12.01
C ARG A 200 3.33 13.55 12.35
N LEU A 201 4.10 12.83 11.55
CA LEU A 201 4.34 11.41 11.73
C LEU A 201 5.83 11.14 11.92
N PHE A 202 6.14 10.07 12.63
CA PHE A 202 7.50 9.56 12.77
C PHE A 202 7.58 8.17 12.13
N VAL A 203 8.59 7.98 11.29
CA VAL A 203 8.87 6.71 10.62
C VAL A 203 10.13 6.11 11.24
N GLY A 204 9.97 5.00 11.94
CA GLY A 204 11.05 4.19 12.47
C GLY A 204 11.40 3.05 11.52
N SER A 205 12.65 3.01 11.05
CA SER A 205 13.22 1.84 10.40
C SER A 205 14.10 1.07 11.38
N LEU A 206 13.95 -0.24 11.44
CA LEU A 206 14.66 -1.08 12.40
C LEU A 206 15.19 -2.36 11.76
N ARG A 207 16.40 -2.75 12.15
CA ARG A 207 17.03 -4.00 11.74
C ARG A 207 17.43 -4.81 12.95
N ASP A 208 17.02 -6.08 13.00
CA ASP A 208 17.54 -7.03 13.99
C ASP A 208 19.02 -7.32 13.68
N ILE A 209 19.90 -6.95 14.61
CA ILE A 209 21.35 -7.12 14.48
C ILE A 209 21.88 -8.24 15.39
N THR A 210 21.01 -9.18 15.81
CA THR A 210 21.38 -10.30 16.68
C THR A 210 22.52 -11.13 16.10
N GLU A 211 22.42 -11.52 14.83
CA GLU A 211 23.44 -12.34 14.17
C GLU A 211 24.76 -11.58 14.00
N ARG A 212 24.69 -10.30 13.62
CA ARG A 212 25.85 -9.40 13.58
C ARG A 212 26.59 -9.37 14.92
N LYS A 213 25.86 -9.14 16.02
CA LYS A 213 26.44 -9.10 17.38
C LYS A 213 26.97 -10.45 17.86
N LYS A 214 26.37 -11.56 17.45
CA LYS A 214 26.89 -12.91 17.76
C LYS A 214 28.25 -13.12 17.08
N LEU A 215 28.36 -12.78 15.80
CA LEU A 215 29.62 -12.91 15.03
C LEU A 215 30.72 -12.02 15.60
N GLU A 216 30.42 -10.75 15.90
CA GLU A 216 31.38 -9.82 16.50
C GLU A 216 31.91 -10.33 17.84
N ARG A 217 31.04 -10.88 18.70
CA ARG A 217 31.44 -11.48 19.97
C ARG A 217 32.36 -12.68 19.78
N VAL A 218 32.08 -13.54 18.80
CA VAL A 218 32.92 -14.70 18.49
C VAL A 218 34.29 -14.26 18.00
N LEU A 219 34.34 -13.35 17.03
CA LEU A 219 35.59 -12.79 16.49
C LEU A 219 36.42 -12.07 17.57
N GLY A 220 35.76 -11.32 18.45
CA GLY A 220 36.39 -10.66 19.59
C GLY A 220 37.05 -11.65 20.56
N LYS A 221 36.40 -12.78 20.86
CA LYS A 221 36.98 -13.86 21.69
C LYS A 221 38.19 -14.50 21.02
N ILE A 222 38.14 -14.75 19.71
CA ILE A 222 39.26 -15.33 18.94
C ILE A 222 40.47 -14.39 18.97
N ARG A 223 40.27 -13.10 18.66
CA ARG A 223 41.33 -12.08 18.69
C ARG A 223 41.99 -11.95 20.06
N ARG A 224 41.20 -11.98 21.15
CA ARG A 224 41.73 -11.95 22.53
C ARG A 224 42.56 -13.19 22.87
N ARG A 225 42.16 -14.39 22.40
CA ARG A 225 42.93 -15.64 22.61
C ARG A 225 44.25 -15.66 21.85
N GLN A 226 44.27 -15.14 20.62
CA GLN A 226 45.49 -15.05 19.81
C GLN A 226 46.49 -14.05 20.41
N ARG A 227 46.03 -12.89 20.92
CA ARG A 227 46.90 -11.92 21.60
C ARG A 227 47.58 -12.47 22.86
N LYS A 228 46.86 -13.25 23.68
CA LYS A 228 47.45 -13.88 24.88
C LYS A 228 48.49 -14.95 24.54
N ARG A 229 48.27 -15.75 23.49
CA ARG A 229 49.24 -16.77 23.04
C ARG A 229 50.52 -16.18 22.44
N GLY A 230 50.46 -14.97 21.89
CA GLY A 230 51.62 -14.27 21.36
C GLY A 230 52.37 -13.39 22.36
N SER A 231 51.85 -13.22 23.59
CA SER A 231 52.57 -12.54 24.68
C SER A 231 53.29 -13.49 25.63
N ASP A 232 52.90 -14.78 25.60
CA ASP A 232 53.46 -15.86 26.43
C ASP A 232 54.52 -16.70 25.65
N ALA A 233 54.89 -16.27 24.44
CA ALA A 233 55.89 -16.88 23.57
C ALA A 233 56.97 -15.85 23.22
#